data_AF-E7C3G3-F1
#
_entry.id   AF-E7C3G3-F1
#
_cell.length_a   1.000
_cell.length_b   1.000
_cell.length_c   1.000
_cell.angle_alpha   90.00
_cell.angle_beta   90.00
_cell.angle_gamma   90.00
#
_symmetry.space_group_name_H-M   'P 1'
#
loop_
_entity.id
_entity.type
_entity.pdbx_description
1 polymer ?
#
loop_
_entity_poly.entity_id
_entity_poly.type
_entity_poly.pdbx_seq_one_letter_code
_entity_poly.pdbx_strand_id
1 'polypeptide(L)' 'MSRRTERIAELLRNEIACALREDITDPRIGLTTLTRVDVAPDMSHAVVFWSGLEEPDE' A
#
# COMPACT_ATOMS: atom_id res chain seq x y z
N MET A 1 -5.23 19.66 1.05
CA MET A 1 -4.10 18.85 0.55
C MET A 1 -3.62 19.43 -0.76
N SER A 2 -2.31 19.57 -0.96
CA SER A 2 -1.76 20.07 -2.23
C SER A 2 -1.90 18.98 -3.29
N ARG A 3 -2.27 19.32 -4.54
CA ARG A 3 -2.33 18.39 -5.69
C ARG A 3 -1.04 17.57 -5.87
N ARG A 4 0.09 18.07 -5.35
CA ARG A 4 1.37 17.37 -5.35
C ARG A 4 1.39 16.16 -4.41
N THR A 5 0.77 16.27 -3.24
CA THR A 5 0.72 15.19 -2.24
C THR A 5 -0.16 14.05 -2.71
N GLU A 6 -1.33 14.34 -3.31
CA GLU A 6 -2.21 13.31 -3.89
C GLU A 6 -1.53 12.54 -5.03
N ARG A 7 -0.83 13.24 -5.94
CA ARG A 7 -0.08 12.57 -7.01
C ARG A 7 1.00 11.65 -6.47
N ILE A 8 1.72 12.09 -5.43
CA ILE A 8 2.77 11.29 -4.81
C ILE A 8 2.16 10.07 -4.10
N ALA A 9 1.03 10.25 -3.40
CA ALA A 9 0.31 9.14 -2.78
C ALA A 9 -0.13 8.09 -3.79
N GLU A 10 -0.67 8.50 -4.94
CA GLU A 10 -1.10 7.57 -5.99
C GLU A 10 0.09 6.86 -6.66
N LEU A 11 1.21 7.56 -6.86
CA LEU A 11 2.44 6.94 -7.38
C LEU A 11 3.00 5.91 -6.39
N LEU A 12 3.11 6.26 -5.11
CA LEU A 12 3.54 5.35 -4.05
C LEU A 12 2.62 4.13 -3.97
N ARG A 13 1.30 4.32 -4.04
CA ARG A 13 0.34 3.23 -4.01
C ARG A 13 0.58 2.23 -5.15
N ASN A 14 0.75 2.71 -6.38
CA ASN A 14 0.96 1.84 -7.54
C ASN A 14 2.30 1.11 -7.46
N GLU A 15 3.37 1.80 -7.05
CA GLU A 15 4.70 1.20 -6.98
C GLU A 15 4.79 0.15 -5.88
N ILE A 16 4.27 0.45 -4.68
CA ILE A 16 4.19 -0.52 -3.60
C ILE A 16 3.30 -1.69 -4.01
N ALA A 17 2.19 -1.46 -4.72
CA ALA A 17 1.32 -2.54 -5.20
C ALA A 17 1.99 -3.43 -6.27
N CYS A 18 2.93 -2.89 -7.06
CA CYS A 18 3.71 -3.65 -8.02
C CYS A 18 4.77 -4.48 -7.29
N ALA A 19 5.56 -3.84 -6.43
CA ALA A 19 6.58 -4.51 -5.61
C ALA A 19 5.98 -5.62 -4.73
N LEU A 20 4.81 -5.39 -4.14
CA LEU A 20 4.10 -6.39 -3.34
C LEU A 20 3.69 -7.62 -4.17
N ARG A 21 3.43 -7.48 -5.47
CA ARG A 21 3.07 -8.61 -6.34
C ARG A 21 4.28 -9.33 -6.90
N GLU A 22 5.37 -8.62 -7.16
CA GLU A 22 6.55 -9.16 -7.82
C GLU A 22 7.56 -9.75 -6.84
N ASP A 23 7.79 -9.08 -5.70
CA ASP A 23 8.87 -9.44 -4.77
C ASP A 23 8.39 -10.28 -3.58
N ILE A 24 7.11 -10.22 -3.23
CA ILE A 24 6.58 -10.96 -2.07
C ILE A 24 6.06 -12.32 -2.51
N THR A 25 6.84 -13.35 -2.20
CA THR A 25 6.46 -14.77 -2.27
C THR A 25 6.32 -15.36 -0.86
N ASP A 26 5.73 -14.60 0.07
CA ASP A 26 5.46 -15.13 1.42
C ASP A 26 4.09 -15.80 1.43
N PRO A 27 3.99 -17.13 1.65
CA PRO A 27 2.72 -17.85 1.65
C PRO A 27 1.74 -17.42 2.76
N ARG A 28 2.18 -16.64 3.76
CA ARG A 28 1.30 -16.05 4.78
C ARG A 28 0.62 -14.77 4.30
N ILE A 29 1.20 -14.15 3.29
CA ILE A 29 0.63 -12.97 2.66
C ILE A 29 -0.23 -13.50 1.52
N GLY A 30 -1.46 -13.88 1.86
CA GLY A 30 -2.47 -14.28 0.88
C GLY A 30 -2.85 -13.11 -0.04
N LEU A 31 -4.09 -13.09 -0.55
CA LEU A 31 -4.54 -12.03 -1.44
C LEU A 31 -4.57 -10.67 -0.71
N THR A 32 -3.49 -9.90 -0.81
CA THR A 32 -3.32 -8.63 -0.09
C THR A 32 -3.46 -7.45 -1.05
N THR A 33 -4.38 -6.54 -0.74
CA THR A 33 -4.71 -5.36 -1.56
C THR A 33 -4.43 -4.07 -0.80
N LEU A 34 -3.77 -3.10 -1.46
CA LEU A 34 -3.56 -1.76 -0.92
C LEU A 34 -4.80 -0.89 -1.17
N THR A 35 -5.39 -0.38 -0.10
CA THR A 35 -6.62 0.44 -0.16
C THR A 35 -6.34 1.93 -0.16
N ARG A 36 -5.36 2.39 0.63
CA ARG A 36 -5.04 3.82 0.73
C ARG A 36 -3.59 4.05 1.12
N VAL A 37 -3.03 5.16 0.66
CA VAL A 37 -1.74 5.68 1.13
C VAL A 37 -1.94 7.14 1.50
N ASP A 38 -1.66 7.49 2.75
CA ASP A 38 -1.66 8.87 3.23
C ASP A 38 -0.22 9.33 3.43
N VAL A 39 0.17 10.36 2.66
CA VAL A 39 1.51 10.93 2.71
C VAL A 39 1.48 12.20 3.54
N ALA A 40 2.44 12.32 4.46
CA ALA A 40 2.60 13.52 5.27
C ALA A 40 2.86 14.75 4.37
N PRO A 41 2.40 15.96 4.74
CA PRO A 41 2.54 17.15 3.91
C PRO A 41 4.01 17.57 3.67
N ASP A 42 4.92 17.15 4.54
CA ASP A 42 6.37 17.30 4.43
C ASP A 42 7.06 16.11 3.72
N MET A 43 6.29 15.09 3.32
CA MET A 43 6.75 13.86 2.65
C MET A 43 7.76 13.02 3.45
N SER A 44 7.86 13.25 4.77
CA SER A 44 8.78 12.52 5.64
C SER A 44 8.30 11.10 5.95
N HIS A 45 6.99 10.91 6.01
CA HIS A 45 6.35 9.65 6.34
C HIS A 45 5.14 9.39 5.44
N ALA A 46 4.85 8.10 5.21
CA ALA A 46 3.66 7.64 4.53
C ALA A 46 3.02 6.50 5.33
N VAL A 47 1.70 6.57 5.52
CA VAL A 47 0.90 5.53 6.16
C VAL A 47 0.19 4.74 5.06
N VAL A 48 0.44 3.44 5.02
CA VAL A 48 -0.11 2.53 4.01
C VAL A 48 -1.18 1.65 4.65
N PHE A 49 -2.39 1.71 4.12
CA PHE A 49 -3.51 0.87 4.50
C PHE A 49 -3.64 -0.29 3.53
N TRP A 50 -3.70 -1.50 4.08
CA TRP A 50 -3.84 -2.73 3.33
C TRP A 50 -4.97 -3.58 3.91
N SER A 51 -5.52 -4.43 3.07
CA SER A 51 -6.50 -5.44 3.45
C SER A 51 -6.05 -6.77 2.86
N GLY A 52 -5.84 -7.77 3.73
CA GLY A 52 -5.60 -9.14 3.34
C GLY A 52 -6.91 -9.92 3.37
N LEU A 53 -7.13 -10.77 2.37
CA LEU A 53 -8.07 -11.87 2.51
C LEU A 53 -7.32 -13.03 3.20
N GLU A 54 -7.18 -12.94 4.52
CA GLU A 54 -6.98 -14.14 5.34
C GLU A 54 -8.35 -14.84 5.40
N GLU A 55 -8.43 -16.10 4.96
CA GLU A 55 -9.42 -16.97 5.58
C GLU A 55 -9.07 -16.98 7.07
N PRO A 56 -10.00 -16.65 7.97
CA PRO A 56 -9.74 -16.81 9.39
C PRO A 56 -9.30 -18.28 9.56
N ASP A 57 -8.18 -18.50 10.25
CA ASP A 57 -7.88 -19.79 10.84
C ASP A 57 -8.98 -20.07 11.90
N GLU A 58 -10.19 -20.44 11.45
CA GLU A 58 -11.26 -21.09 12.21
C GLU A 58 -12.27 -21.82 11.30
#